data_AF-A0A8C4WAJ5-F1
#
_entry.id   AF-A0A8C4WAJ5-F1
#
_cell.length_a   1.000
_cell.length_b   1.000
_cell.length_c   1.000
_cell.angle_alpha   90.00
_cell.angle_beta   90.00
_cell.angle_gamma   90.00
#
_symmetry.space_group_name_H-M   'P 1'
#
loop_
_entity.id
_entity.type
_entity.pdbx_description
1 polymer ?
#
loop_
_entity_poly.entity_id
_entity_poly.type
_entity_poly.pdbx_seq_one_letter_code
_entity_poly.pdbx_strand_id
1 'polypeptide(L)'
;PSQSVIPTMTEDMARNAFLSFVNSKCCYGNKAAGELVIQDLRQMTVYRYRLETYHESRLSEWTFQPFTNNLVDGPQNGASPQPWDIKVQAPPMFQDDTKKFRVPHSSLVKVFQSMDQLKSRAKCMRCVTCSGTRHRKKQQKRCKMRSGTGRKRCSTCSGRGNKTCRTCQGEKKLLHFIQLIITWKNKMFEFVSEHQLNFPGELLSKVNGENVFKDENVYPIIDFPIPEVSLASQRAITEHNTAFTTSSRILQQVILPLFYTFYCIFVWLAFQLFMKSAI
;
A
#
# COMPACT_ATOMS: atom_id res chain seq x y z
N PRO A 1 -23.84 26.84 13.93
CA PRO A 1 -24.20 25.40 13.88
C PRO A 1 -25.71 25.24 13.62
N SER A 2 -26.09 24.98 12.36
CA SER A 2 -27.44 24.52 12.03
C SER A 2 -27.75 23.30 12.88
N GLN A 3 -28.83 23.35 13.67
CA GLN A 3 -29.31 22.21 14.43
C GLN A 3 -29.60 21.07 13.45
N SER A 4 -28.68 20.11 13.32
CA SER A 4 -28.94 18.86 12.62
C SER A 4 -30.04 18.16 13.41
N VAL A 5 -31.26 18.09 12.84
CA VAL A 5 -32.37 17.36 13.44
C VAL A 5 -31.95 15.89 13.50
N ILE A 6 -31.67 15.41 14.70
CA ILE A 6 -31.31 14.01 14.91
C ILE A 6 -32.56 13.18 14.61
N PRO A 7 -32.55 12.27 13.62
CA PRO A 7 -33.72 11.45 13.32
C PRO A 7 -34.08 10.60 14.53
N THR A 8 -35.36 10.60 14.90
CA THR A 8 -35.88 9.78 16.02
C THR A 8 -36.06 8.35 15.55
N MET A 9 -35.47 7.39 16.27
CA MET A 9 -35.66 5.98 15.98
C MET A 9 -37.06 5.53 16.45
N THR A 10 -37.89 5.05 15.53
CA THR A 10 -39.21 4.49 15.86
C THR A 10 -39.12 2.98 16.05
N GLU A 11 -40.11 2.40 16.73
CA GLU A 11 -40.21 0.95 16.90
C GLU A 11 -40.26 0.23 15.54
N ASP A 12 -41.00 0.76 14.57
CA ASP A 12 -41.12 0.20 13.23
C ASP A 12 -39.78 0.19 12.49
N MET A 13 -39.00 1.27 12.60
CA MET A 13 -37.65 1.34 12.01
C MET A 13 -36.71 0.31 12.62
N ALA A 14 -36.72 0.16 13.95
CA ALA A 14 -35.92 -0.82 14.65
C ALA A 14 -36.32 -2.27 14.27
N ARG A 15 -37.63 -2.54 14.20
CA ARG A 15 -38.20 -3.83 13.84
C ARG A 15 -37.84 -4.22 12.40
N ASN A 16 -37.99 -3.28 11.45
CA ASN A 16 -37.65 -3.52 10.05
C ASN A 16 -36.14 -3.76 9.86
N ALA A 17 -35.29 -3.01 10.56
CA ALA A 17 -33.84 -3.23 10.53
C ALA A 17 -33.45 -4.60 11.08
N PHE A 18 -34.04 -5.02 12.20
CA PHE A 18 -33.81 -6.34 12.79
C PHE A 18 -34.28 -7.47 11.86
N LEU A 19 -35.49 -7.36 11.29
CA LEU A 19 -36.01 -8.33 10.33
C LEU A 19 -35.13 -8.42 9.08
N SER A 20 -34.64 -7.29 8.56
CA SER A 20 -33.69 -7.27 7.44
C SER A 20 -32.39 -8.00 7.78
N PHE A 21 -31.88 -7.84 9.00
CA PHE A 21 -30.68 -8.55 9.46
C PHE A 21 -30.93 -10.06 9.57
N VAL A 22 -32.03 -10.48 10.18
CA VAL A 22 -32.41 -11.90 10.33
C VAL A 22 -32.56 -12.55 8.96
N ASN A 23 -33.27 -11.90 8.03
CA ASN A 23 -33.44 -12.35 6.64
C ASN A 23 -32.11 -12.49 5.88
N SER A 24 -31.08 -11.71 6.24
CA SER A 24 -29.75 -11.82 5.62
C SER A 24 -28.98 -13.06 6.05
N LYS A 25 -29.46 -13.79 7.07
CA LYS A 25 -28.81 -14.99 7.62
C LYS A 25 -29.59 -16.24 7.22
N CYS A 26 -28.91 -17.14 6.50
CA CYS A 26 -29.48 -18.35 5.87
C CYS A 26 -30.27 -19.28 6.80
N CYS A 27 -30.06 -19.21 8.13
CA CYS A 27 -30.60 -20.18 9.08
C CYS A 27 -31.35 -19.55 10.25
N TYR A 28 -31.64 -18.25 10.21
CA TYR A 28 -32.37 -17.60 11.31
C TYR A 28 -33.88 -17.71 11.07
N GLY A 29 -34.62 -18.09 12.10
CA GLY A 29 -36.08 -18.20 12.02
C GLY A 29 -36.76 -16.83 12.05
N ASN A 30 -37.50 -16.48 11.00
CA ASN A 30 -38.20 -15.19 10.90
C ASN A 30 -39.38 -15.04 11.88
N LYS A 31 -39.97 -16.16 12.31
CA LYS A 31 -41.17 -16.16 13.17
C LYS A 31 -40.89 -15.50 14.54
N ALA A 32 -39.80 -15.90 15.18
CA ALA A 32 -39.38 -15.32 16.46
C ALA A 32 -39.00 -13.83 16.34
N ALA A 33 -38.47 -13.42 15.18
CA ALA A 33 -38.13 -12.02 14.93
C ALA A 33 -39.36 -11.13 14.67
N GLY A 34 -40.41 -11.68 14.04
CA GLY A 34 -41.67 -10.96 13.80
C GLY A 34 -42.53 -10.80 15.05
N GLU A 35 -42.56 -11.81 15.93
CA GLU A 35 -43.37 -11.84 17.15
C GLU A 35 -42.70 -11.15 18.36
N LEU A 36 -41.48 -10.64 18.18
CA LEU A 36 -40.73 -9.91 19.21
C LEU A 36 -41.51 -8.69 19.72
N VAL A 37 -41.64 -8.55 21.04
CA VAL A 37 -42.12 -7.31 21.68
C VAL A 37 -40.92 -6.49 22.14
N ILE A 38 -40.85 -5.23 21.71
CA ILE A 38 -39.80 -4.28 22.11
C ILE A 38 -40.21 -3.65 23.43
N GLN A 39 -39.54 -4.03 24.52
CA GLN A 39 -39.88 -3.56 25.87
C GLN A 39 -39.34 -2.16 26.18
N ASP A 40 -38.16 -1.84 25.65
CA ASP A 40 -37.48 -0.58 25.88
C ASP A 40 -36.73 -0.19 24.60
N LEU A 41 -36.85 1.08 24.22
CA LEU A 41 -36.19 1.64 23.06
C LEU A 41 -35.37 2.85 23.52
N ARG A 42 -34.08 2.62 23.75
CA ARG A 42 -33.15 3.67 24.15
C ARG A 42 -32.39 4.19 22.96
N GLN A 43 -32.53 5.48 22.69
CA GLN A 43 -31.68 6.15 21.72
C GLN A 43 -30.35 6.51 22.38
N MET A 44 -29.25 6.09 21.76
CA MET A 44 -27.90 6.46 22.16
C MET A 44 -27.16 7.10 21.00
N THR A 45 -26.25 8.01 21.35
CA THR A 45 -25.44 8.74 20.37
C THR A 45 -23.98 8.32 20.49
N VAL A 46 -23.32 8.18 19.35
CA VAL A 46 -21.99 7.58 19.21
C VAL A 46 -21.11 8.45 18.35
N TYR A 47 -20.23 9.21 18.96
CA TYR A 47 -19.42 10.15 18.22
C TYR A 47 -18.17 9.46 17.67
N ARG A 48 -17.97 9.58 16.36
CA ARG A 48 -16.75 9.13 15.68
C ARG A 48 -15.99 10.34 15.18
N TYR A 49 -14.72 10.42 15.51
CA TYR A 49 -13.82 11.39 14.95
C TYR A 49 -12.86 10.66 14.02
N ARG A 50 -12.75 11.12 12.79
CA ARG A 50 -11.81 10.57 11.82
C ARG A 50 -11.00 11.69 11.22
N LEU A 51 -9.68 11.57 11.24
CA LEU A 51 -8.77 12.50 10.59
C LEU A 51 -8.05 11.75 9.47
N GLU A 52 -8.36 12.12 8.25
CA GLU A 52 -7.69 11.63 7.05
C GLU A 52 -6.59 12.63 6.68
N THR A 53 -5.36 12.15 6.44
CA THR A 53 -4.21 13.00 6.13
C THR A 53 -3.49 12.45 4.92
N TYR A 54 -3.62 13.19 3.83
CA TYR A 54 -2.94 12.89 2.59
C TYR A 54 -1.59 13.60 2.57
N HIS A 55 -0.52 12.83 2.44
CA HIS A 55 0.83 13.36 2.55
C HIS A 55 1.71 12.86 1.40
N GLU A 56 2.70 13.68 1.05
CA GLU A 56 3.77 13.37 0.11
C GLU A 56 5.08 13.19 0.87
N SER A 57 5.78 12.09 0.62
CA SER A 57 7.14 11.87 1.10
C SER A 57 8.10 11.66 -0.07
N ARG A 58 9.36 12.08 0.10
CA ARG A 58 10.41 11.97 -0.92
C ARG A 58 11.65 11.31 -0.35
N LEU A 59 12.15 10.30 -1.04
CA LEU A 59 13.38 9.58 -0.70
C LEU A 59 14.34 9.59 -1.89
N SER A 60 15.61 9.90 -1.63
CA SER A 60 16.67 9.82 -2.63
C SER A 60 17.59 8.65 -2.33
N GLU A 61 17.77 7.76 -3.31
CA GLU A 61 18.67 6.61 -3.20
C GLU A 61 19.55 6.46 -4.44
N TRP A 62 20.75 5.91 -4.26
CA TRP A 62 21.62 5.57 -5.39
C TRP A 62 21.16 4.26 -6.02
N THR A 63 21.01 4.26 -7.34
CA THR A 63 20.71 3.06 -8.12
C THR A 63 21.59 2.99 -9.37
N PHE A 64 21.48 1.91 -10.12
CA PHE A 64 22.26 1.71 -11.34
C PHE A 64 21.50 0.92 -12.41
N GLN A 65 21.91 1.11 -13.66
CA GLN A 65 21.44 0.32 -14.80
C GLN A 65 22.59 0.00 -15.76
N PRO A 66 22.46 -1.03 -16.62
CA PRO A 66 23.39 -1.26 -17.73
C PRO A 66 23.59 0.01 -18.56
N PHE A 67 24.83 0.33 -18.88
CA PHE A 67 25.15 1.48 -19.71
C PHE A 67 24.98 1.14 -21.18
N THR A 68 23.80 1.40 -21.74
CA THR A 68 23.45 1.07 -23.14
C THR A 68 23.48 2.26 -24.10
N ASN A 69 23.48 3.50 -23.59
CA ASN A 69 23.43 4.72 -24.39
C ASN A 69 24.55 5.69 -23.98
N ASN A 70 25.06 6.46 -24.94
CA ASN A 70 26.17 7.38 -24.74
C ASN A 70 25.77 8.72 -24.12
N LEU A 71 24.47 9.04 -24.10
CA LEU A 71 23.97 10.26 -23.47
C LEU A 71 23.89 10.09 -21.94
N VAL A 72 24.74 10.83 -21.23
CA VAL A 72 24.84 10.81 -19.77
C VAL A 72 24.58 12.21 -19.24
N ASP A 73 23.51 12.34 -18.48
CA ASP A 73 23.22 13.57 -17.75
C ASP A 73 23.88 13.56 -16.38
N GLY A 74 25.13 14.00 -16.33
CA GLY A 74 25.98 14.01 -15.14
C GLY A 74 26.25 15.41 -14.60
N PRO A 75 27.09 15.52 -13.54
CA PRO A 75 27.35 16.79 -12.85
C PRO A 75 27.97 17.88 -13.72
N GLN A 76 28.53 17.52 -14.88
CA GLN A 76 29.03 18.47 -15.87
C GLN A 76 27.94 19.35 -16.50
N ASN A 77 26.66 18.92 -16.44
CA ASN A 77 25.52 19.65 -16.98
C ASN A 77 24.83 20.56 -15.94
N GLY A 78 25.30 20.55 -14.68
CA GLY A 78 24.73 21.34 -13.59
C GLY A 78 24.80 20.62 -12.24
N ALA A 79 24.45 21.35 -11.17
CA ALA A 79 24.29 20.76 -9.85
C ALA A 79 22.97 19.96 -9.78
N SER A 80 23.00 18.79 -9.15
CA SER A 80 21.77 18.03 -8.91
C SER A 80 20.84 18.80 -7.97
N PRO A 81 19.55 18.98 -8.34
CA PRO A 81 18.59 19.71 -7.53
C PRO A 81 18.27 18.96 -6.22
N GLN A 82 17.79 19.68 -5.20
CA GLN A 82 17.29 19.03 -3.99
C GLN A 82 16.00 18.23 -4.29
N PRO A 83 15.67 17.21 -3.47
CA PRO A 83 14.50 16.36 -3.71
C PRO A 83 13.21 17.15 -3.93
N TRP A 84 13.00 18.26 -3.22
CA TRP A 84 11.79 19.09 -3.28
C TRP A 84 11.79 20.16 -4.40
N ASP A 85 12.95 20.45 -5.00
CA ASP A 85 13.06 21.39 -6.13
C ASP A 85 12.56 20.76 -7.44
N ILE A 86 12.60 19.43 -7.51
CA ILE A 86 12.09 18.66 -8.66
C ILE A 86 10.56 18.78 -8.70
N LYS A 87 10.04 19.50 -9.69
CA LYS A 87 8.59 19.64 -9.88
C LYS A 87 8.02 18.37 -10.51
N VAL A 88 7.00 17.81 -9.85
CA VAL A 88 6.26 16.65 -10.35
C VAL A 88 4.77 16.93 -10.27
N GLN A 89 4.00 16.34 -11.18
CA GLN A 89 2.55 16.40 -11.12
C GLN A 89 2.04 15.42 -10.06
N ALA A 90 1.38 15.95 -9.04
CA ALA A 90 0.72 15.16 -8.01
C ALA A 90 -0.45 14.35 -8.63
N PRO A 91 -0.69 13.11 -8.19
CA PRO A 91 -1.87 12.34 -8.56
C PRO A 91 -3.15 12.97 -7.96
N PRO A 92 -4.36 12.50 -8.35
CA PRO A 92 -5.59 12.92 -7.70
C PRO A 92 -5.53 12.75 -6.18
N MET A 93 -6.18 13.64 -5.43
CA MET A 93 -6.15 13.62 -3.96
C MET A 93 -6.72 12.31 -3.41
N PHE A 94 -6.17 11.88 -2.25
CA PHE A 94 -6.56 10.65 -1.54
C PHE A 94 -6.42 9.35 -2.33
N GLN A 95 -5.51 9.33 -3.32
CA GLN A 95 -5.12 8.12 -4.03
C GLN A 95 -3.66 7.80 -3.73
N ASP A 96 -3.42 6.57 -3.26
CA ASP A 96 -2.07 6.10 -3.02
C ASP A 96 -1.32 5.93 -4.34
N ASP A 97 -0.12 6.49 -4.43
CA ASP A 97 0.73 6.38 -5.62
C ASP A 97 2.21 6.42 -5.23
N THR A 98 3.05 5.84 -6.08
CA THR A 98 4.51 5.89 -5.92
C THR A 98 5.17 6.02 -7.28
N LYS A 99 5.89 7.13 -7.49
CA LYS A 99 6.61 7.40 -8.73
C LYS A 99 8.12 7.47 -8.48
N LYS A 100 8.88 6.98 -9.45
CA LYS A 100 10.33 6.98 -9.42
C LYS A 100 10.88 7.81 -10.57
N PHE A 101 11.78 8.72 -10.25
CA PHE A 101 12.40 9.63 -11.21
C PHE A 101 13.92 9.56 -11.09
N ARG A 102 14.62 9.75 -12.21
CA ARG A 102 16.06 10.00 -12.17
C ARG A 102 16.27 11.47 -11.82
N VAL A 103 17.12 11.75 -10.83
CA VAL A 103 17.49 13.12 -10.47
C VAL A 103 18.37 13.71 -11.58
N PRO A 104 18.05 14.90 -12.11
CA PRO A 104 18.87 15.57 -13.12
C PRO A 104 20.33 15.74 -12.67
N HIS A 105 21.24 15.65 -13.64
CA HIS A 105 22.68 15.86 -13.47
C HIS A 105 23.36 14.92 -12.46
N SER A 106 22.71 13.83 -12.06
CA SER A 106 23.23 12.90 -11.05
C SER A 106 23.94 11.67 -11.64
N SER A 107 23.95 11.53 -12.96
CA SER A 107 24.39 10.30 -13.62
C SER A 107 25.91 10.19 -13.72
N LEU A 108 26.45 9.04 -13.38
CA LEU A 108 27.87 8.73 -13.38
C LEU A 108 28.11 7.35 -14.01
N VAL A 109 29.00 7.27 -14.98
CA VAL A 109 29.39 5.99 -15.59
C VAL A 109 30.53 5.38 -14.78
N LYS A 110 30.31 4.18 -14.25
CA LYS A 110 31.35 3.40 -13.57
C LYS A 110 31.64 2.13 -14.34
N VAL A 111 32.92 1.77 -14.45
CA VAL A 111 33.32 0.50 -15.03
C VAL A 111 32.90 -0.61 -14.07
N PHE A 112 32.15 -1.58 -14.57
CA PHE A 112 31.74 -2.74 -13.79
C PHE A 112 32.90 -3.73 -13.73
N GLN A 113 33.62 -3.71 -12.62
CA GLN A 113 34.72 -4.64 -12.33
C GLN A 113 34.25 -5.69 -11.32
N SER A 114 33.26 -6.53 -11.66
CA SER A 114 33.08 -7.72 -10.84
C SER A 114 34.19 -8.70 -11.18
N MET A 115 35.09 -8.92 -10.21
CA MET A 115 36.28 -9.76 -10.38
C MET A 115 35.92 -11.21 -10.75
N ASP A 116 34.67 -11.64 -10.51
CA ASP A 116 34.20 -13.00 -10.79
C ASP A 116 33.25 -13.17 -11.99
N GLN A 117 32.46 -12.15 -12.40
CA GLN A 117 31.41 -12.39 -13.42
C GLN A 117 31.74 -11.92 -14.84
N LEU A 118 32.68 -10.97 -15.02
CA LEU A 118 33.12 -10.58 -16.38
C LEU A 118 33.86 -11.72 -17.11
N LYS A 119 34.39 -12.70 -16.38
CA LYS A 119 35.22 -13.78 -16.90
C LYS A 119 34.66 -15.17 -16.64
N SER A 120 33.36 -15.34 -16.40
CA SER A 120 32.76 -16.68 -16.31
C SER A 120 32.75 -17.38 -17.68
N ARG A 121 33.93 -17.85 -18.10
CA ARG A 121 34.12 -18.72 -19.26
C ARG A 121 33.39 -20.02 -18.97
N ALA A 122 32.19 -20.15 -19.52
CA ALA A 122 31.47 -21.41 -19.47
C ALA A 122 32.31 -22.46 -20.24
N LYS A 123 32.84 -23.45 -19.52
CA LYS A 123 33.72 -24.48 -20.09
C LYS A 123 32.92 -25.36 -21.05
N CYS A 124 32.93 -25.02 -22.34
CA CYS A 124 32.32 -25.85 -23.37
C CYS A 124 33.05 -27.19 -23.46
N MET A 125 32.32 -28.29 -23.27
CA MET A 125 32.88 -29.63 -23.35
C MET A 125 33.37 -29.93 -24.78
N ARG A 126 34.66 -30.25 -24.92
CA ARG A 126 35.26 -30.64 -26.21
C ARG A 126 34.66 -31.97 -26.71
N CYS A 127 34.69 -32.19 -28.01
CA CYS A 127 34.36 -33.49 -28.58
C CYS A 127 35.42 -34.50 -28.18
N VAL A 128 35.02 -35.64 -27.61
CA VAL A 128 35.95 -36.69 -27.20
C VAL A 128 36.65 -37.30 -28.43
N THR A 129 35.96 -37.40 -29.57
CA THR A 129 36.46 -38.04 -30.79
C THR A 129 37.40 -37.17 -31.63
N CYS A 130 37.29 -35.84 -31.53
CA CYS A 130 38.15 -34.92 -32.29
C CYS A 130 38.85 -33.87 -31.41
N SER A 131 38.77 -33.98 -30.09
CA SER A 131 39.36 -33.05 -29.11
C SER A 131 39.14 -31.56 -29.36
N GLY A 132 38.08 -31.17 -30.10
CA GLY A 132 37.84 -29.79 -30.50
C GLY A 132 38.40 -29.36 -31.85
N THR A 133 39.12 -30.20 -32.59
CA THR A 133 39.81 -29.86 -33.86
C THR A 133 38.92 -29.96 -35.10
N ARG A 134 37.62 -30.24 -34.96
CA ARG A 134 36.62 -30.39 -36.04
C ARG A 134 36.84 -31.54 -37.03
N HIS A 135 38.03 -32.16 -37.06
CA HIS A 135 38.42 -33.29 -37.92
C HIS A 135 38.92 -34.49 -37.10
N ARG A 136 38.73 -35.72 -37.59
CA ARG A 136 39.28 -36.93 -36.93
C ARG A 136 40.77 -37.08 -37.30
N LYS A 137 41.63 -37.39 -36.32
CA LYS A 137 43.09 -37.52 -36.55
C LYS A 137 43.46 -38.61 -37.59
N LYS A 138 42.64 -39.65 -37.73
CA LYS A 138 42.91 -40.79 -38.64
C LYS A 138 42.23 -40.69 -40.01
N GLN A 139 41.31 -39.74 -40.21
CA GLN A 139 40.60 -39.56 -41.47
C GLN A 139 40.29 -38.07 -41.60
N GLN A 140 40.83 -37.37 -42.61
CA GLN A 140 40.59 -35.93 -42.89
C GLN A 140 39.10 -35.54 -43.06
N LYS A 141 38.16 -36.47 -42.84
CA LYS A 141 36.72 -36.25 -42.88
C LYS A 141 36.24 -35.43 -41.67
N ARG A 142 35.35 -34.47 -41.95
CA ARG A 142 34.68 -33.61 -40.95
C ARG A 142 33.98 -34.47 -39.89
N CYS A 143 34.13 -34.09 -38.61
CA CYS A 143 33.55 -34.84 -37.50
C CYS A 143 32.01 -34.77 -37.54
N LYS A 144 31.37 -35.84 -38.06
CA LYS A 144 29.91 -35.93 -38.23
C LYS A 144 29.13 -35.94 -36.90
N MET A 145 29.74 -36.41 -35.82
CA MET A 145 29.06 -36.55 -34.51
C MET A 145 28.62 -35.24 -33.86
N ARG A 146 29.17 -34.09 -34.26
CA ARG A 146 28.84 -32.77 -33.67
C ARG A 146 28.69 -31.68 -34.73
N SER A 147 28.09 -32.02 -35.86
CA SER A 147 27.89 -31.13 -37.02
C SER A 147 29.19 -30.44 -37.47
N GLY A 148 30.34 -31.09 -37.30
CA GLY A 148 31.65 -30.55 -37.63
C GLY A 148 32.15 -29.39 -36.77
N THR A 149 31.50 -29.06 -35.65
CA THR A 149 31.93 -27.99 -34.74
C THR A 149 32.99 -28.44 -33.72
N GLY A 150 33.08 -29.76 -33.49
CA GLY A 150 34.04 -30.35 -32.55
C GLY A 150 33.81 -30.01 -31.07
N ARG A 151 32.70 -29.34 -30.71
CA ARG A 151 32.33 -29.01 -29.32
C ARG A 151 30.87 -29.40 -29.06
N LYS A 152 30.53 -29.82 -27.82
CA LYS A 152 29.13 -30.02 -27.42
C LYS A 152 28.54 -28.61 -27.20
N ARG A 153 27.32 -28.36 -27.71
CA ARG A 153 26.59 -27.13 -27.37
C ARG A 153 26.39 -27.15 -25.86
N CYS A 154 27.03 -26.22 -25.16
CA CYS A 154 26.93 -26.13 -23.72
C CYS A 154 25.53 -25.57 -23.39
N SER A 155 24.74 -26.28 -22.59
CA SER A 155 23.42 -25.81 -22.12
C SER A 155 23.51 -24.46 -21.41
N THR A 156 24.66 -24.20 -20.78
CA THR A 156 24.93 -23.05 -19.93
C THR A 156 25.35 -21.79 -20.69
N CYS A 157 25.88 -21.88 -21.91
CA CYS A 157 26.27 -20.71 -22.72
C CYS A 157 25.85 -20.80 -24.20
N SER A 158 25.04 -21.81 -24.53
CA SER A 158 24.57 -22.12 -25.89
C SER A 158 25.67 -22.22 -26.95
N GLY A 159 26.90 -22.52 -26.53
CA GLY A 159 28.07 -22.62 -27.42
C GLY A 159 28.88 -21.33 -27.61
N ARG A 160 28.48 -20.20 -27.01
CA ARG A 160 29.22 -18.91 -27.10
C ARG A 160 30.54 -18.91 -26.31
N GLY A 161 30.67 -19.78 -25.32
CA GLY A 161 31.88 -19.90 -24.49
C GLY A 161 32.01 -18.88 -23.35
N ASN A 162 31.08 -17.93 -23.26
CA ASN A 162 30.93 -16.98 -22.17
C ASN A 162 29.44 -16.85 -21.79
N LYS A 163 29.17 -16.42 -20.55
CA LYS A 163 27.84 -15.95 -20.16
C LYS A 163 27.81 -14.43 -20.21
N THR A 164 26.72 -13.87 -20.72
CA THR A 164 26.45 -12.44 -20.56
C THR A 164 26.23 -12.17 -19.07
N CYS A 165 26.92 -11.16 -18.52
CA CYS A 165 26.73 -10.75 -17.13
C CYS A 165 25.29 -10.24 -16.96
N ARG A 166 24.58 -10.70 -15.92
CA ARG A 166 23.19 -10.28 -15.68
C ARG A 166 23.09 -8.82 -15.24
N THR A 167 24.09 -8.32 -14.52
CA THR A 167 24.12 -6.97 -13.95
C THR A 167 24.42 -5.90 -15.00
N CYS A 168 25.48 -6.06 -15.80
CA CYS A 168 25.86 -5.09 -16.84
C CYS A 168 25.38 -5.46 -18.25
N GLN A 169 24.70 -6.60 -18.41
CA GLN A 169 24.19 -7.11 -19.70
C GLN A 169 25.23 -7.25 -20.82
N GLY A 170 26.52 -7.29 -20.47
CA GLY A 170 27.62 -7.39 -21.43
C GLY A 170 28.34 -6.06 -21.72
N GLU A 171 27.79 -4.93 -21.26
CA GLU A 171 28.31 -3.57 -21.51
C GLU A 171 29.58 -3.24 -20.72
N LYS A 172 29.86 -4.02 -19.65
CA LYS A 172 31.01 -3.84 -18.74
C LYS A 172 31.07 -2.47 -18.04
N LYS A 173 30.03 -1.64 -18.22
CA LYS A 173 29.85 -0.34 -17.58
C LYS A 173 28.43 -0.27 -17.02
N LEU A 174 28.29 0.40 -15.88
CA LEU A 174 27.01 0.71 -15.27
C LEU A 174 26.85 2.22 -15.21
N LEU A 175 25.64 2.67 -15.48
CA LEU A 175 25.21 4.05 -15.25
C LEU A 175 24.61 4.11 -13.84
N HIS A 176 25.35 4.71 -12.91
CA HIS A 176 24.85 5.02 -11.59
C HIS A 176 24.17 6.38 -11.60
N PHE A 177 23.08 6.54 -10.86
CA PHE A 177 22.39 7.82 -10.72
C PHE A 177 21.60 7.85 -9.41
N ILE A 178 21.23 9.05 -8.98
CA ILE A 178 20.33 9.22 -7.85
C ILE A 178 18.89 9.05 -8.37
N GLN A 179 18.15 8.15 -7.76
CA GLN A 179 16.73 7.92 -7.99
C GLN A 179 15.94 8.60 -6.87
N LEU A 180 15.04 9.49 -7.27
CA LEU A 180 14.05 10.10 -6.40
C LEU A 180 12.78 9.22 -6.41
N ILE A 181 12.36 8.77 -5.25
CA ILE A 181 11.11 8.04 -5.03
C ILE A 181 10.16 8.99 -4.31
N ILE A 182 9.05 9.30 -4.95
CA ILE A 182 7.99 10.15 -4.40
C ILE A 182 6.79 9.27 -4.11
N THR A 183 6.33 9.29 -2.87
CA THR A 183 5.22 8.47 -2.37
C THR A 183 4.11 9.38 -1.89
N TRP A 184 2.92 9.19 -2.44
CA TRP A 184 1.70 9.81 -1.95
C TRP A 184 0.89 8.76 -1.22
N LYS A 185 0.54 9.03 0.03
CA LYS A 185 -0.21 8.10 0.86
C LYS A 185 -1.23 8.80 1.71
N ASN A 186 -2.28 8.06 2.01
CA ASN A 186 -3.32 8.49 2.92
C ASN A 186 -3.16 7.80 4.29
N LYS A 187 -3.03 8.60 5.35
CA LYS A 187 -3.03 8.11 6.73
C LYS A 187 -4.35 8.48 7.41
N MET A 188 -5.04 7.46 7.92
CA MET A 188 -6.31 7.63 8.63
C MET A 188 -6.12 7.42 10.12
N PHE A 189 -6.60 8.37 10.92
CA PHE A 189 -6.77 8.26 12.36
C PHE A 189 -8.26 8.15 12.66
N GLU A 190 -8.63 7.27 13.58
CA GLU A 190 -10.02 7.06 13.98
C GLU A 190 -10.13 6.98 15.50
N PHE A 191 -11.12 7.69 16.03
CA PHE A 191 -11.52 7.64 17.42
C PHE A 191 -13.04 7.46 17.49
N VAL A 192 -13.50 6.57 18.37
CA VAL A 192 -14.91 6.36 18.66
C VAL A 192 -15.11 6.60 20.15
N SER A 193 -16.04 7.48 20.52
CA SER A 193 -16.38 7.73 21.93
C SER A 193 -16.94 6.45 22.56
N GLU A 194 -16.52 6.11 23.76
CA GLU A 194 -16.99 4.92 24.47
C GLU A 194 -18.50 5.01 24.77
N HIS A 195 -19.18 3.86 24.81
CA HIS A 195 -20.61 3.79 25.18
C HIS A 195 -20.78 3.12 26.52
N GLN A 196 -21.81 3.56 27.24
CA GLN A 196 -22.15 3.06 28.57
C GLN A 196 -22.58 1.57 28.63
N LEU A 197 -22.54 0.84 27.51
CA LEU A 197 -23.11 -0.52 27.38
C LEU A 197 -22.11 -1.64 27.06
N ASN A 198 -20.79 -1.40 27.15
CA ASN A 198 -19.77 -2.41 26.80
C ASN A 198 -19.97 -3.02 25.40
N PHE A 199 -20.52 -2.25 24.46
CA PHE A 199 -20.76 -2.71 23.10
C PHE A 199 -19.42 -2.83 22.33
N PRO A 200 -19.17 -3.91 21.56
CA PRO A 200 -17.88 -4.11 20.89
C PRO A 200 -17.54 -2.98 19.90
N GLY A 201 -16.43 -2.27 20.15
CA GLY A 201 -15.97 -1.16 19.31
C GLY A 201 -15.76 -1.52 17.82
N GLU A 202 -15.40 -2.77 17.54
CA GLU A 202 -15.20 -3.29 16.17
C GLU A 202 -16.47 -3.32 15.32
N LEU A 203 -17.64 -3.36 15.96
CA LEU A 203 -18.92 -3.31 15.26
C LEU A 203 -19.31 -1.86 14.97
N LEU A 204 -18.93 -0.91 15.84
CA LEU A 204 -19.18 0.53 15.66
C LEU A 204 -18.39 1.11 14.49
N SER A 205 -17.15 0.66 14.28
CA SER A 205 -16.31 1.13 13.16
C SER A 205 -16.89 0.77 11.78
N LYS A 206 -17.73 -0.27 11.72
CA LYS A 206 -18.37 -0.75 10.48
C LYS A 206 -19.69 -0.06 10.15
N VAL A 207 -20.22 0.78 11.04
CA VAL A 207 -21.50 1.45 10.83
C VAL A 207 -21.32 2.67 9.91
N ASN A 208 -22.21 2.80 8.94
CA ASN A 208 -22.32 3.96 8.05
C ASN A 208 -23.32 4.98 8.64
N GLY A 209 -23.18 6.27 8.34
CA GLY A 209 -23.88 7.37 9.01
C GLY A 209 -23.61 8.70 8.34
N GLU A 210 -24.25 9.76 8.84
CA GLU A 210 -24.34 11.04 8.15
C GLU A 210 -23.19 12.01 8.46
N ASN A 211 -22.91 12.91 7.51
CA ASN A 211 -21.79 13.85 7.62
C ASN A 211 -22.14 15.07 8.49
N VAL A 212 -21.63 15.12 9.73
CA VAL A 212 -21.83 16.26 10.65
C VAL A 212 -20.85 17.41 10.40
N PHE A 213 -19.59 17.10 10.04
CA PHE A 213 -18.55 18.12 9.83
C PHE A 213 -17.50 17.62 8.83
N LYS A 214 -17.11 18.50 7.90
CA LYS A 214 -16.00 18.31 6.97
C LYS A 214 -15.28 19.64 6.80
N ASP A 215 -14.00 19.68 7.12
CA ASP A 215 -13.16 20.86 6.92
C ASP A 215 -11.82 20.43 6.29
N GLU A 216 -11.31 21.28 5.41
CA GLU A 216 -10.01 21.14 4.75
C GLU A 216 -8.91 21.89 5.53
N ASN A 217 -9.30 22.89 6.34
CA ASN A 217 -8.43 23.57 7.27
C ASN A 217 -8.48 22.86 8.64
N VAL A 218 -7.48 22.05 8.92
CA VAL A 218 -7.49 21.22 10.14
C VAL A 218 -7.00 22.00 11.35
N TYR A 219 -7.98 22.46 12.12
CA TYR A 219 -7.81 22.96 13.48
C TYR A 219 -8.41 21.96 14.48
N PRO A 220 -7.86 21.90 15.70
CA PRO A 220 -8.48 21.13 16.77
C PRO A 220 -9.92 21.60 17.00
N ILE A 221 -10.84 20.65 17.17
CA ILE A 221 -12.22 20.98 17.52
C ILE A 221 -12.22 21.55 18.96
N ILE A 222 -12.77 22.76 19.11
CA ILE A 222 -12.91 23.48 20.39
C ILE A 222 -14.40 23.48 20.78
N ASP A 223 -14.69 23.38 22.08
CA ASP A 223 -16.04 23.47 22.66
C ASP A 223 -17.06 22.46 22.10
N PHE A 224 -16.59 21.29 21.65
CA PHE A 224 -17.50 20.22 21.28
C PHE A 224 -18.29 19.73 22.51
N PRO A 225 -19.60 19.40 22.38
CA PRO A 225 -20.42 18.91 23.50
C PRO A 225 -19.86 17.68 24.23
N ILE A 226 -18.95 16.95 23.57
CA ILE A 226 -18.24 15.79 24.12
C ILE A 226 -16.74 16.09 24.24
N PRO A 227 -16.20 16.28 25.45
CA PRO A 227 -14.79 16.61 25.68
C PRO A 227 -13.81 15.59 25.07
N GLU A 228 -14.19 14.31 25.04
CA GLU A 228 -13.37 13.22 24.51
C GLU A 228 -13.10 13.38 23.01
N VAL A 229 -14.06 13.92 22.26
CA VAL A 229 -13.92 14.20 20.82
C VAL A 229 -12.95 15.36 20.61
N SER A 230 -13.06 16.43 21.40
CA SER A 230 -12.12 17.55 21.36
C SER A 230 -10.69 17.09 21.67
N LEU A 231 -10.51 16.26 22.70
CA LEU A 231 -9.21 15.69 23.06
C LEU A 231 -8.68 14.73 21.98
N ALA A 232 -9.54 13.91 21.39
CA ALA A 232 -9.17 13.03 20.28
C ALA A 232 -8.71 13.83 19.06
N SER A 233 -9.39 14.93 18.74
CA SER A 233 -9.00 15.84 17.67
C SER A 233 -7.62 16.45 17.91
N GLN A 234 -7.36 16.97 19.11
CA GLN A 234 -6.03 17.52 19.47
C GLN A 234 -4.92 16.47 19.33
N ARG A 235 -5.18 15.24 19.83
CA ARG A 235 -4.23 14.13 19.73
C ARG A 235 -3.95 13.75 18.28
N ALA A 236 -4.98 13.58 17.47
CA ALA A 236 -4.84 13.19 16.07
C ALA A 236 -4.00 14.20 15.28
N ILE A 237 -4.29 15.49 15.46
CA ILE A 237 -3.56 16.57 14.79
C ILE A 237 -2.11 16.60 15.24
N THR A 238 -1.86 16.46 16.55
CA THR A 238 -0.50 16.44 17.10
C THR A 238 0.28 15.22 16.59
N GLU A 239 -0.31 14.03 16.58
CA GLU A 239 0.32 12.81 16.05
C GLU A 239 0.66 12.94 14.56
N HIS A 240 -0.27 13.43 13.75
CA HIS A 240 -0.04 13.58 12.32
C HIS A 240 1.00 14.68 12.04
N ASN A 241 0.94 15.81 12.73
CA ASN A 241 1.95 16.85 12.60
C ASN A 241 3.33 16.33 13.01
N THR A 242 3.47 15.68 14.17
CA THR A 242 4.75 15.10 14.60
C THR A 242 5.30 14.05 13.64
N ALA A 243 4.43 13.20 13.08
CA ALA A 243 4.84 12.18 12.12
C ALA A 243 5.32 12.78 10.77
N PHE A 244 4.67 13.85 10.31
CA PHE A 244 4.87 14.35 8.94
C PHE A 244 5.72 15.61 8.83
N THR A 245 5.80 16.47 9.84
CA THR A 245 6.49 17.78 9.77
C THR A 245 7.97 17.67 9.41
N THR A 246 8.64 16.58 9.79
CA THR A 246 10.09 16.39 9.58
C THR A 246 10.43 15.71 8.25
N SER A 247 9.54 14.89 7.70
CA SER A 247 9.88 13.96 6.61
C SER A 247 8.95 14.03 5.39
N SER A 248 7.80 14.69 5.53
CA SER A 248 6.73 14.70 4.52
C SER A 248 6.09 16.09 4.41
N ARG A 249 5.30 16.30 3.36
CA ARG A 249 4.41 17.46 3.25
C ARG A 249 2.98 16.97 3.33
N ILE A 250 2.23 17.53 4.28
CA ILE A 250 0.79 17.34 4.35
C ILE A 250 0.18 18.14 3.18
N LEU A 251 -0.58 17.47 2.33
CA LEU A 251 -1.23 18.07 1.17
C LEU A 251 -2.68 18.45 1.47
N GLN A 252 -3.38 17.59 2.21
CA GLN A 252 -4.74 17.84 2.65
C GLN A 252 -5.03 17.02 3.90
N GLN A 253 -5.87 17.59 4.78
CA GLN A 253 -6.44 16.85 5.88
C GLN A 253 -7.95 17.04 5.89
N VAL A 254 -8.69 15.99 6.19
CA VAL A 254 -10.16 16.01 6.19
C VAL A 254 -10.65 15.37 7.47
N ILE A 255 -11.52 16.08 8.18
CA ILE A 255 -12.30 15.51 9.29
C ILE A 255 -13.51 14.79 8.68
N LEU A 256 -13.64 13.50 8.97
CA LEU A 256 -14.80 12.68 8.60
C LEU A 256 -15.72 12.55 9.83
N PRO A 257 -17.02 12.33 9.61
CA PRO A 257 -18.03 12.84 10.53
C PRO A 257 -18.26 12.00 11.77
N LEU A 258 -18.99 12.63 12.70
CA LEU A 258 -19.59 12.04 13.88
C LEU A 258 -20.80 11.21 13.46
N PHE A 259 -20.90 9.98 13.96
CA PHE A 259 -22.03 9.11 13.67
C PHE A 259 -23.10 9.29 14.74
N TYR A 260 -24.32 8.84 14.45
CA TYR A 260 -25.32 8.52 15.46
C TYR A 260 -25.63 7.06 15.19
N THR A 261 -25.27 6.15 16.10
CA THR A 261 -25.64 4.74 15.95
C THR A 261 -26.62 4.37 17.04
N PHE A 262 -27.86 4.10 16.62
CA PHE A 262 -28.96 3.71 17.48
C PHE A 262 -28.78 2.26 17.92
N TYR A 263 -28.60 2.02 19.21
CA TYR A 263 -28.66 0.68 19.78
C TYR A 263 -29.98 0.48 20.49
N CYS A 264 -30.84 -0.35 19.92
CA CYS A 264 -32.00 -0.87 20.65
C CYS A 264 -31.47 -1.90 21.65
N ILE A 265 -31.44 -1.57 22.94
CA ILE A 265 -31.29 -2.61 23.96
C ILE A 265 -32.61 -3.35 24.01
N PHE A 266 -32.68 -4.47 23.31
CA PHE A 266 -33.72 -5.45 23.58
C PHE A 266 -33.44 -6.00 24.97
N VAL A 267 -34.19 -5.56 25.98
CA VAL A 267 -34.24 -6.28 27.26
C VAL A 267 -34.91 -7.62 26.96
N TRP A 268 -34.10 -8.58 26.53
CA TRP A 268 -34.50 -9.96 26.37
C TRP A 268 -33.77 -10.75 27.45
N LEU A 269 -34.48 -11.03 28.54
CA LEU A 269 -34.04 -11.91 29.63
C LEU A 269 -33.69 -13.34 29.15
N ALA A 270 -33.75 -13.65 27.85
CA ALA A 270 -33.52 -14.96 27.26
C ALA A 270 -32.41 -15.03 26.18
N PHE A 271 -31.70 -13.95 25.83
CA PHE A 271 -30.63 -14.03 24.81
C PHE A 271 -29.32 -14.65 25.34
N GLN A 272 -29.09 -14.58 26.65
CA GLN A 272 -28.02 -15.34 27.33
C GLN A 272 -28.22 -16.87 27.23
N LEU A 273 -29.45 -17.34 27.06
CA LEU A 273 -29.77 -18.77 26.92
C LEU A 273 -29.65 -19.25 25.46
N PHE A 274 -29.99 -18.40 24.48
CA PHE A 274 -29.96 -18.80 23.06
C PHE A 274 -28.52 -18.91 22.50
N MET A 275 -27.60 -18.02 22.88
CA MET A 275 -26.20 -18.12 22.45
C MET A 275 -25.40 -19.21 23.18
N LYS A 276 -25.83 -19.63 24.37
CA LYS A 276 -25.24 -20.79 25.08
C LYS A 276 -25.72 -22.14 24.54
N SER A 277 -26.78 -22.17 23.74
CA SER A 277 -27.36 -23.39 23.16
C SER A 277 -27.08 -23.53 21.65
N ALA A 278 -26.47 -22.53 21.03
CA ALA A 278 -26.09 -22.52 19.62
C ALA A 278 -24.56 -22.58 19.38
N ILE A 279 -23.78 -22.94 20.40
CA ILE A 279 -22.36 -23.36 20.31
C ILE A 279 -22.26 -24.81 20.78
#